data_AF-A0A945ITC9-F1
#
_entry.id   AF-A0A945ITC9-F1
#
_cell.length_a   1.000
_cell.length_b   1.000
_cell.length_c   1.000
_cell.angle_alpha   90.00
_cell.angle_beta   90.00
_cell.angle_gamma   90.00
#
_symmetry.space_group_name_H-M   'P 1'
#
loop_
_entity.id
_entity.type
_entity.pdbx_description
1 polymer ?
#
loop_
_entity_poly.entity_id
_entity_poly.type
_entity_poly.pdbx_seq_one_letter_code
_entity_poly.pdbx_strand_id
1 'polypeptide(L)'
;MYCPSCGHHLENGQKFCQNCGRSLVTVTDATEAPEITSSPDVPDVPDVRTQEMTPLAPIPEPHWATPAGDNPTTTIAGLAPSIVEAPTGPDLSATTQIPAQSVSDTAIMAAIPGGPTDGFPVVFDGSDDLHEYPHGREPFKLKLVFILSVFGAIAVLMTAVADIIDIRTSAPIDGIATGIRTLETLGTNLAVAGFFGATVMTLGGLLACFGFRWGAGLAGGAGLALTGWAALVIGLAELRIASAESITRQTTDIAFTLKVTRDLGFWLVVAVAIAGILVFVASLRSFGTGGWPALNPWIAAVGAVAGVILSVGPLLPEGNATFSNNFRSPTTVLDLPTAYFTGRLVQLALIAFAIVLGLLVVRAYGLGLAAGGVSVAVWMWLSSLAGIGTFPLGIAAGNFGAGDTTPHAVTTVGMVLTIVMLVVAAVLATIGSQRQRHTTN
;
A
#
# COMPACT_ATOMS: atom_id res chain seq x y z
N MET A 1 -16.98 48.20 -9.43
CA MET A 1 -18.23 47.59 -8.91
C MET A 1 -17.88 46.51 -7.89
N TYR A 2 -18.74 46.19 -6.93
CA TYR A 2 -18.44 45.18 -5.90
C TYR A 2 -19.31 43.94 -6.09
N CYS A 3 -18.75 42.76 -5.83
CA CYS A 3 -19.51 41.51 -5.93
C CYS A 3 -20.64 41.51 -4.88
N PRO A 4 -21.91 41.29 -5.28
CA PRO A 4 -23.04 41.29 -4.35
C PRO A 4 -23.00 40.13 -3.34
N SER A 5 -22.15 39.13 -3.56
CA SER A 5 -22.06 37.94 -2.71
C SER A 5 -20.91 37.98 -1.71
N CYS A 6 -19.79 38.64 -2.03
CA CYS A 6 -18.60 38.63 -1.17
C CYS A 6 -17.97 40.02 -0.94
N GLY A 7 -18.53 41.07 -1.54
CA GLY A 7 -18.03 42.44 -1.39
C GLY A 7 -16.67 42.71 -2.03
N HIS A 8 -16.10 41.77 -2.78
CA HIS A 8 -14.81 41.95 -3.44
C HIS A 8 -14.92 42.92 -4.63
N HIS A 9 -13.88 43.73 -4.85
CA HIS A 9 -13.85 44.67 -5.96
C HIS A 9 -13.72 43.92 -7.29
N LEU A 10 -14.54 44.26 -8.27
CA LEU A 10 -14.58 43.62 -9.59
C LEU A 10 -14.12 44.59 -10.68
N GLU A 11 -13.36 44.08 -11.63
CA GLU A 11 -12.95 44.81 -12.84
C GLU A 11 -14.03 44.69 -13.93
N ASN A 12 -14.10 45.68 -14.82
CA ASN A 12 -15.14 45.76 -15.85
C ASN A 12 -15.00 44.61 -16.87
N GLY A 13 -16.11 43.94 -17.20
CA GLY A 13 -16.16 42.85 -18.20
C GLY A 13 -15.94 41.43 -17.66
N GLN A 14 -15.76 41.26 -16.34
CA GLN A 14 -15.59 39.92 -15.73
C GLN A 14 -16.94 39.20 -15.59
N LYS A 15 -17.06 38.02 -16.21
CA LYS A 15 -18.27 37.19 -16.17
C LYS A 15 -18.48 36.44 -14.84
N PHE A 16 -17.42 36.29 -14.05
CA PHE A 16 -17.42 35.58 -12.78
C PHE A 16 -16.53 36.31 -11.77
N CYS A 17 -16.89 36.28 -10.49
CA CYS A 17 -16.03 36.80 -9.43
C CYS A 17 -14.87 35.82 -9.19
N GLN A 18 -13.63 36.30 -9.32
CA GLN A 18 -12.44 35.47 -9.10
C GLN A 18 -12.28 34.97 -7.66
N ASN A 19 -12.89 35.66 -6.69
CA ASN A 19 -12.76 35.32 -5.28
C ASN A 19 -13.81 34.31 -4.79
N CYS A 20 -15.06 34.43 -5.23
CA CYS A 20 -16.16 33.56 -4.78
C CYS A 20 -16.78 32.69 -5.88
N GLY A 21 -16.30 32.78 -7.12
CA GLY A 21 -16.78 31.98 -8.26
C GLY A 21 -18.17 32.33 -8.78
N ARG A 22 -18.89 33.26 -8.14
CA ARG A 22 -20.28 33.60 -8.50
C ARG A 22 -20.35 34.25 -9.88
N SER A 23 -21.32 33.82 -10.70
CA SER A 23 -21.57 34.42 -12.01
C SER A 23 -22.14 35.83 -11.85
N LEU A 24 -21.66 36.74 -12.70
CA LEU A 24 -22.04 38.16 -12.73
C LEU A 24 -22.89 38.49 -13.97
N VAL A 25 -23.46 37.46 -14.59
CA VAL A 25 -24.28 37.48 -15.82
C VAL A 25 -25.64 38.12 -15.52
N THR A 26 -25.61 39.40 -15.18
CA THR A 26 -26.72 40.36 -15.03
C THR A 26 -26.22 41.73 -14.52
N VAL A 27 -24.96 41.85 -14.06
CA VAL A 27 -24.42 43.09 -13.46
C VAL A 27 -23.48 43.84 -14.42
N THR A 28 -22.94 43.18 -15.45
CA THR A 28 -21.91 43.74 -16.36
C THR A 28 -22.28 43.87 -17.82
N ASP A 29 -23.53 43.64 -18.23
CA ASP A 29 -23.86 43.69 -19.66
C ASP A 29 -24.14 45.13 -20.14
N ALA A 30 -23.16 45.68 -20.86
CA ALA A 30 -23.42 46.51 -22.01
C ALA A 30 -22.80 45.84 -23.25
N THR A 31 -23.66 45.64 -24.25
CA THR A 31 -23.35 45.33 -25.67
C THR A 31 -23.37 43.85 -26.10
N GLU A 32 -24.54 43.51 -26.65
CA GLU A 32 -24.81 42.82 -27.92
C GLU A 32 -24.49 41.32 -28.09
N ALA A 33 -25.55 40.60 -28.50
CA ALA A 33 -25.62 39.16 -28.71
C ALA A 33 -24.97 38.70 -30.02
N PRO A 34 -24.64 37.40 -30.11
CA PRO A 34 -24.88 36.70 -31.36
C PRO A 34 -25.69 35.40 -31.18
N GLU A 35 -26.59 35.22 -32.14
CA GLU A 35 -27.30 34.00 -32.52
C GLU A 35 -26.34 32.80 -32.65
N ILE A 36 -26.74 31.63 -32.14
CA ILE A 36 -26.10 30.35 -32.47
C ILE A 36 -27.17 29.33 -32.89
N THR A 37 -27.08 28.98 -34.16
CA THR A 37 -27.90 28.04 -34.93
C THR A 37 -27.44 26.58 -34.70
N SER A 38 -28.42 25.70 -34.48
CA SER A 38 -28.48 24.24 -34.76
C SER A 38 -27.26 23.31 -34.58
N SER A 39 -27.48 22.26 -33.78
CA SER A 39 -26.75 21.00 -33.63
C SER A 39 -26.74 20.11 -34.89
N PRO A 40 -25.79 19.15 -34.99
CA PRO A 40 -26.15 17.84 -35.52
C PRO A 40 -25.75 16.65 -34.62
N ASP A 41 -26.53 15.58 -34.82
CA ASP A 41 -26.57 14.27 -34.16
C ASP A 41 -25.28 13.45 -34.15
N VAL A 42 -25.11 12.63 -33.10
CA VAL A 42 -24.18 11.48 -33.04
C VAL A 42 -24.98 10.24 -32.59
N PRO A 43 -24.84 9.08 -33.27
CA PRO A 43 -25.68 7.91 -33.00
C PRO A 43 -25.23 7.05 -31.80
N ASP A 44 -26.21 6.43 -31.16
CA ASP A 44 -26.14 5.58 -29.97
C ASP A 44 -25.23 4.34 -30.12
N VAL A 45 -24.47 4.03 -29.06
CA VAL A 45 -23.75 2.76 -28.84
C VAL A 45 -24.45 2.03 -27.68
N PRO A 46 -24.72 0.70 -27.77
CA PRO A 46 -25.57 0.01 -26.81
C PRO A 46 -24.90 -0.25 -25.46
N ASP A 47 -25.79 -0.30 -24.48
CA ASP A 47 -25.68 -0.22 -23.03
C ASP A 47 -24.89 -1.37 -22.36
N VAL A 48 -24.02 -1.02 -21.40
CA VAL A 48 -23.39 -1.97 -20.47
C VAL A 48 -24.10 -1.85 -19.12
N ARG A 49 -24.99 -2.82 -18.88
CA ARG A 49 -25.62 -3.26 -17.62
C ARG A 49 -25.46 -2.32 -16.41
N THR A 50 -26.34 -1.34 -16.32
CA THR A 50 -26.65 -0.56 -15.12
C THR A 50 -27.49 -1.39 -14.13
N GLN A 51 -27.25 -1.22 -12.82
CA GLN A 51 -28.27 -1.50 -11.80
C GLN A 51 -29.03 -0.20 -11.57
N GLU A 52 -30.24 -0.12 -12.13
CA GLU A 52 -31.24 0.85 -11.71
C GLU A 52 -31.83 0.39 -10.38
N MET A 53 -31.76 1.22 -9.35
CA MET A 53 -32.52 1.01 -8.11
C MET A 53 -33.81 1.83 -8.20
N THR A 54 -34.91 1.16 -8.52
CA THR A 54 -36.26 1.68 -8.30
C THR A 54 -36.61 1.52 -6.80
N PRO A 55 -37.19 2.52 -6.13
CA PRO A 55 -37.59 2.38 -4.74
C PRO A 55 -38.64 1.26 -4.56
N LEU A 56 -38.33 0.29 -3.68
CA LEU A 56 -39.21 -0.82 -3.34
C LEU A 56 -40.33 -0.35 -2.40
N ALA A 57 -41.55 -0.85 -2.62
CA ALA A 57 -42.69 -0.65 -1.71
C ALA A 57 -42.44 -1.31 -0.32
N PRO A 58 -43.08 -0.83 0.76
CA PRO A 58 -42.88 -1.37 2.11
C PRO A 58 -43.23 -2.86 2.21
N ILE A 59 -42.36 -3.63 2.86
CA ILE A 59 -42.50 -5.08 3.07
C ILE A 59 -43.58 -5.34 4.14
N PRO A 60 -44.61 -6.17 3.89
CA PRO A 60 -45.54 -6.63 4.92
C PRO A 60 -44.80 -7.50 5.94
N GLU A 61 -45.07 -7.29 7.24
CA GLU A 61 -44.40 -8.02 8.32
C GLU A 61 -44.58 -9.55 8.18
N PRO A 62 -43.49 -10.33 8.24
CA PRO A 62 -43.55 -11.78 8.15
C PRO A 62 -44.03 -12.45 9.45
N HIS A 63 -44.83 -13.51 9.29
CA HIS A 63 -45.55 -14.31 10.28
C HIS A 63 -44.68 -15.12 11.27
N TRP A 64 -43.38 -14.81 11.40
CA TRP A 64 -42.48 -15.51 12.33
C TRP A 64 -42.43 -14.89 13.74
N ALA A 65 -43.26 -13.90 14.04
CA ALA A 65 -43.41 -13.32 15.38
C ALA A 65 -44.14 -14.24 16.40
N THR A 66 -44.11 -15.57 16.23
CA THR A 66 -44.69 -16.53 17.18
C THR A 66 -43.69 -17.65 17.50
N PRO A 67 -43.34 -17.88 18.79
CA PRO A 67 -42.39 -18.91 19.19
C PRO A 67 -43.08 -20.25 19.53
N ALA A 68 -42.74 -21.30 18.80
CA ALA A 68 -42.88 -22.73 19.14
C ALA A 68 -42.12 -23.49 18.03
N GLY A 69 -41.24 -24.46 18.23
CA GLY A 69 -41.21 -25.59 19.15
C GLY A 69 -40.86 -26.82 18.29
N ASP A 70 -39.87 -27.59 18.76
CA ASP A 70 -39.56 -28.99 18.38
C ASP A 70 -38.66 -29.33 17.17
N ASN A 71 -37.58 -30.07 17.52
CA ASN A 71 -36.68 -30.87 16.69
C ASN A 71 -37.39 -32.15 16.18
N PRO A 72 -36.98 -32.79 15.07
CA PRO A 72 -36.01 -33.88 15.21
C PRO A 72 -35.02 -34.13 14.03
N THR A 73 -34.00 -34.90 14.41
CA THR A 73 -32.88 -35.55 13.72
C THR A 73 -33.17 -36.28 12.39
N THR A 74 -32.24 -36.19 11.44
CA THR A 74 -31.90 -37.31 10.52
C THR A 74 -30.41 -37.32 10.16
N THR A 75 -29.77 -38.46 10.46
CA THR A 75 -28.43 -38.94 10.09
C THR A 75 -28.52 -39.79 8.81
N ILE A 76 -27.43 -39.95 8.03
CA ILE A 76 -26.88 -41.11 7.24
C ILE A 76 -25.98 -40.51 6.10
N ALA A 77 -24.83 -41.01 5.61
CA ALA A 77 -23.64 -41.77 6.04
C ALA A 77 -22.79 -42.08 4.76
N GLY A 78 -21.45 -42.18 4.88
CA GLY A 78 -20.49 -42.79 3.92
C GLY A 78 -20.03 -41.90 2.74
N LEU A 79 -18.77 -41.84 2.28
CA LEU A 79 -17.64 -42.77 2.28
C LEU A 79 -16.28 -42.02 2.30
N ALA A 80 -15.23 -42.69 2.78
CA ALA A 80 -13.81 -42.39 2.56
C ALA A 80 -13.05 -43.70 2.22
N PRO A 81 -11.71 -43.70 1.99
CA PRO A 81 -11.03 -43.83 0.69
C PRO A 81 -10.39 -45.22 0.46
N SER A 82 -9.88 -45.52 -0.75
CA SER A 82 -9.09 -46.75 -0.99
C SER A 82 -7.75 -46.48 -1.68
N ILE A 83 -6.72 -47.03 -1.05
CA ILE A 83 -5.33 -47.24 -1.47
C ILE A 83 -5.25 -48.59 -2.21
N VAL A 84 -4.41 -48.71 -3.25
CA VAL A 84 -3.93 -50.00 -3.78
C VAL A 84 -2.48 -49.86 -4.25
N GLU A 85 -1.64 -50.83 -3.88
CA GLU A 85 -0.21 -50.97 -4.16
C GLU A 85 0.12 -52.39 -4.72
N ALA A 86 1.21 -52.47 -5.52
CA ALA A 86 2.05 -53.64 -5.94
C ALA A 86 1.53 -54.63 -7.01
N PRO A 87 2.39 -55.32 -7.84
CA PRO A 87 3.73 -55.86 -7.50
C PRO A 87 4.88 -55.84 -8.56
N THR A 88 6.02 -56.39 -8.12
CA THR A 88 7.42 -56.51 -8.60
C THR A 88 7.71 -57.62 -9.66
N GLY A 89 8.56 -57.35 -10.68
CA GLY A 89 9.91 -57.95 -10.96
C GLY A 89 9.95 -58.91 -12.18
N PRO A 90 11.11 -59.30 -12.83
CA PRO A 90 12.54 -58.95 -12.63
C PRO A 90 13.36 -58.55 -13.91
N ASP A 91 14.67 -58.38 -13.72
CA ASP A 91 15.80 -57.90 -14.55
C ASP A 91 16.05 -58.49 -15.96
N LEU A 92 16.69 -57.70 -16.86
CA LEU A 92 18.06 -57.97 -17.40
C LEU A 92 18.58 -56.86 -18.36
N SER A 93 19.82 -56.41 -18.08
CA SER A 93 20.90 -55.97 -19.01
C SER A 93 20.76 -54.65 -19.80
N ALA A 94 21.45 -53.56 -19.43
CA ALA A 94 22.90 -53.26 -19.54
C ALA A 94 23.29 -52.53 -20.84
N THR A 95 23.51 -51.21 -20.76
CA THR A 95 24.56 -50.49 -21.52
C THR A 95 25.05 -49.27 -20.73
N THR A 96 26.23 -49.43 -20.13
CA THR A 96 27.36 -48.49 -20.02
C THR A 96 27.10 -47.02 -19.61
N GLN A 97 27.30 -46.74 -18.32
CA GLN A 97 27.57 -45.40 -17.78
C GLN A 97 29.04 -45.01 -17.99
N ILE A 98 29.27 -43.76 -18.40
CA ILE A 98 30.56 -43.06 -18.35
C ILE A 98 30.70 -42.42 -16.95
N PRO A 99 31.72 -42.76 -16.13
CA PRO A 99 31.88 -42.14 -14.82
C PRO A 99 32.51 -40.75 -14.91
N ALA A 100 31.97 -39.82 -14.12
CA ALA A 100 32.57 -38.54 -13.81
C ALA A 100 33.90 -38.75 -13.07
N GLN A 101 34.97 -38.13 -13.57
CA GLN A 101 36.28 -38.12 -12.92
C GLN A 101 36.22 -37.34 -11.61
N SER A 102 36.39 -38.08 -10.50
CA SER A 102 36.88 -37.56 -9.23
C SER A 102 38.37 -37.24 -9.37
N VAL A 103 38.74 -35.97 -9.36
CA VAL A 103 40.14 -35.57 -9.17
C VAL A 103 40.43 -35.76 -7.68
N SER A 104 40.95 -36.94 -7.35
CA SER A 104 41.58 -37.26 -6.08
C SER A 104 42.93 -37.89 -6.38
N ASP A 105 43.81 -37.12 -7.02
CA ASP A 105 45.23 -37.43 -7.01
C ASP A 105 45.86 -36.70 -5.82
N THR A 106 45.79 -37.38 -4.68
CA THR A 106 46.80 -37.22 -3.64
C THR A 106 48.07 -37.84 -4.20
N ALA A 107 48.84 -37.06 -4.97
CA ALA A 107 50.20 -37.42 -5.30
C ALA A 107 51.01 -37.37 -4.00
N ILE A 108 51.12 -38.52 -3.35
CA ILE A 108 52.15 -38.81 -2.34
C ILE A 108 53.48 -38.66 -3.08
N MET A 109 54.07 -37.46 -3.01
CA MET A 109 55.46 -37.28 -3.34
C MET A 109 56.27 -38.07 -2.31
N ALA A 110 56.95 -39.09 -2.81
CA ALA A 110 57.83 -39.94 -2.04
C ALA A 110 58.80 -39.09 -1.22
N ALA A 111 58.81 -39.31 0.09
CA ALA A 111 59.88 -38.83 0.95
C ALA A 111 61.21 -39.40 0.43
N ILE A 112 62.06 -38.54 -0.13
CA ILE A 112 63.46 -38.85 -0.38
C ILE A 112 64.18 -38.74 0.98
N PRO A 113 64.77 -39.80 1.53
CA PRO A 113 65.53 -39.69 2.76
C PRO A 113 66.95 -39.20 2.45
N GLY A 114 67.34 -38.04 2.94
CA GLY A 114 68.76 -37.70 3.09
C GLY A 114 69.13 -36.22 3.00
N GLY A 115 69.49 -35.65 4.16
CA GLY A 115 70.61 -34.68 4.27
C GLY A 115 70.25 -33.19 4.39
N PRO A 116 70.93 -32.43 5.27
CA PRO A 116 70.62 -31.03 5.52
C PRO A 116 71.19 -30.14 4.41
N THR A 117 70.35 -29.40 3.72
CA THR A 117 70.78 -28.30 2.85
C THR A 117 70.46 -26.99 3.55
N ASP A 118 71.45 -26.49 4.28
CA ASP A 118 71.62 -25.07 4.57
C ASP A 118 71.54 -24.27 3.26
N GLY A 119 70.83 -23.14 3.28
CA GLY A 119 71.26 -21.98 2.49
C GLY A 119 70.40 -21.44 1.34
N PHE A 120 69.11 -21.75 1.21
CA PHE A 120 68.25 -21.00 0.28
C PHE A 120 66.88 -20.68 0.89
N PRO A 121 66.51 -19.38 1.06
CA PRO A 121 65.14 -19.04 1.43
C PRO A 121 64.20 -19.42 0.29
N VAL A 122 63.13 -20.14 0.60
CA VAL A 122 62.05 -20.43 -0.34
C VAL A 122 61.33 -19.10 -0.58
N VAL A 123 61.65 -18.42 -1.69
CA VAL A 123 61.18 -17.05 -2.02
C VAL A 123 59.73 -17.03 -2.56
N PHE A 124 59.09 -18.19 -2.73
CA PHE A 124 57.70 -18.26 -3.20
C PHE A 124 57.01 -19.49 -2.58
N ASP A 125 56.53 -19.34 -1.35
CA ASP A 125 55.44 -20.17 -0.82
C ASP A 125 54.14 -19.49 -1.26
N GLY A 126 53.54 -19.97 -2.35
CA GLY A 126 52.28 -19.45 -2.88
C GLY A 126 51.07 -19.59 -1.94
N SER A 127 51.27 -19.97 -0.67
CA SER A 127 50.24 -19.94 0.37
C SER A 127 49.80 -18.52 0.74
N ASP A 128 50.70 -17.53 0.67
CA ASP A 128 50.44 -16.17 1.15
C ASP A 128 49.76 -15.27 0.11
N ASP A 129 49.71 -15.70 -1.15
CA ASP A 129 49.09 -14.98 -2.29
C ASP A 129 47.69 -15.49 -2.67
N LEU A 130 47.12 -16.41 -1.88
CA LEU A 130 45.70 -16.75 -1.97
C LEU A 130 44.90 -15.57 -1.43
N HIS A 131 44.60 -14.59 -2.29
CA HIS A 131 43.48 -13.70 -2.07
C HIS A 131 42.22 -14.57 -1.93
N GLU A 132 41.80 -14.81 -0.69
CA GLU A 132 40.51 -15.41 -0.36
C GLU A 132 39.44 -14.59 -1.08
N TYR A 133 38.91 -15.14 -2.18
CA TYR A 133 37.84 -14.49 -2.91
C TYR A 133 36.66 -14.34 -1.95
N PRO A 134 36.08 -13.12 -1.81
CA PRO A 134 34.96 -12.92 -0.90
C PRO A 134 33.88 -13.96 -1.20
N HIS A 135 33.42 -14.69 -0.17
CA HIS A 135 32.43 -15.75 -0.29
C HIS A 135 31.39 -15.41 -1.36
N GLY A 136 31.33 -16.24 -2.41
CA GLY A 136 30.47 -16.01 -3.56
C GLY A 136 29.05 -15.68 -3.11
N ARG A 137 28.55 -14.49 -3.47
CA ARG A 137 27.14 -14.14 -3.24
C ARG A 137 26.28 -15.21 -3.91
N GLU A 138 25.11 -15.49 -3.31
CA GLU A 138 24.13 -16.35 -3.96
C GLU A 138 23.88 -15.85 -5.40
N PRO A 139 23.90 -16.74 -6.40
CA PRO A 139 23.60 -16.34 -7.77
C PRO A 139 22.18 -15.77 -7.84
N PHE A 140 21.94 -14.89 -8.81
CA PHE A 140 20.62 -14.31 -9.01
C PHE A 140 19.58 -15.42 -9.19
N LYS A 141 18.56 -15.42 -8.32
CA LYS A 141 17.42 -16.34 -8.41
C LYS A 141 16.15 -15.51 -8.52
N LEU A 142 15.42 -15.69 -9.61
CA LEU A 142 14.12 -15.05 -9.79
C LEU A 142 13.16 -15.56 -8.70
N LYS A 143 12.72 -14.66 -7.82
CA LYS A 143 11.78 -14.98 -6.72
C LYS A 143 10.38 -14.47 -7.03
N LEU A 144 9.37 -15.21 -6.56
CA LEU A 144 7.96 -14.83 -6.70
C LEU A 144 7.66 -13.42 -6.17
N VAL A 145 8.31 -13.01 -5.07
CA VAL A 145 8.19 -11.67 -4.48
C VAL A 145 8.50 -10.58 -5.50
N PHE A 146 9.54 -10.76 -6.32
CA PHE A 146 9.92 -9.79 -7.35
C PHE A 146 8.87 -9.73 -8.47
N ILE A 147 8.43 -10.88 -8.97
CA ILE A 147 7.40 -10.95 -10.02
C ILE A 147 6.13 -10.22 -9.58
N LEU A 148 5.62 -10.54 -8.38
CA LEU A 148 4.44 -9.89 -7.82
C LEU A 148 4.66 -8.38 -7.59
N SER A 149 5.84 -7.98 -7.16
CA SER A 149 6.16 -6.55 -6.97
C SER A 149 6.11 -5.76 -8.28
N VAL A 150 6.57 -6.35 -9.39
CA VAL A 150 6.51 -5.70 -10.71
C VAL A 150 5.06 -5.52 -11.16
N PHE A 151 4.23 -6.55 -11.03
CA PHE A 151 2.79 -6.42 -11.33
C PHE A 151 2.09 -5.39 -10.45
N GLY A 152 2.42 -5.36 -9.16
CA GLY A 152 1.90 -4.34 -8.24
C GLY A 152 2.33 -2.92 -8.63
N ALA A 153 3.58 -2.73 -9.04
CA ALA A 153 4.07 -1.43 -9.51
C ALA A 153 3.40 -0.97 -10.82
N ILE A 154 3.16 -1.89 -11.75
CA ILE A 154 2.40 -1.61 -12.97
C ILE A 154 0.96 -1.19 -12.60
N ALA A 155 0.31 -1.91 -11.68
CA ALA A 155 -1.04 -1.56 -11.23
C ALA A 155 -1.08 -0.17 -10.58
N VAL A 156 -0.08 0.20 -9.77
CA VAL A 156 0.04 1.55 -9.20
C VAL A 156 0.19 2.61 -10.30
N LEU A 157 1.04 2.35 -11.29
CA LEU A 157 1.24 3.29 -12.40
C LEU A 157 -0.03 3.49 -13.22
N MET A 158 -0.76 2.41 -13.51
CA MET A 158 -2.05 2.49 -14.19
C MET A 158 -3.09 3.22 -13.34
N THR A 159 -3.09 3.00 -12.03
CA THR A 159 -3.98 3.70 -11.09
C THR A 159 -3.77 5.22 -11.09
N ALA A 160 -2.52 5.68 -11.27
CA ALA A 160 -2.21 7.11 -11.25
C ALA A 160 -2.82 7.88 -12.43
N VAL A 161 -3.05 7.21 -13.56
CA VAL A 161 -3.57 7.81 -14.80
C VAL A 161 -5.06 7.50 -15.00
N ALA A 162 -5.55 6.39 -14.45
CA ALA A 162 -6.91 5.96 -14.64
C ALA A 162 -7.93 6.79 -13.85
N ASP A 163 -9.13 6.91 -14.41
CA ASP A 163 -10.29 7.51 -13.76
C ASP A 163 -10.78 6.61 -12.62
N ILE A 164 -11.01 7.18 -11.44
CA ILE A 164 -11.41 6.42 -10.26
C ILE A 164 -12.94 6.41 -10.14
N ILE A 165 -13.55 7.60 -10.17
CA ILE A 165 -15.00 7.76 -10.09
C ILE A 165 -15.47 8.82 -11.09
N ASP A 166 -16.65 8.62 -11.65
CA ASP A 166 -17.38 9.62 -12.42
C ASP A 166 -18.74 9.85 -11.77
N ILE A 167 -19.02 11.13 -11.47
CA ILE A 167 -20.25 11.56 -10.84
C ILE A 167 -20.93 12.55 -11.79
N ARG A 168 -22.13 12.21 -12.27
CA ARG A 168 -22.91 13.06 -13.17
C ARG A 168 -24.30 13.30 -12.62
N THR A 169 -24.80 14.51 -12.82
CA THR A 169 -26.18 14.86 -12.52
C THR A 169 -26.87 15.33 -13.80
N SER A 170 -28.18 15.07 -13.92
CA SER A 170 -28.97 15.54 -15.06
C SER A 170 -29.23 17.04 -15.05
N ALA A 171 -29.00 17.70 -13.90
CA ALA A 171 -29.10 19.15 -13.71
C ALA A 171 -27.97 19.63 -12.78
N PRO A 172 -27.50 20.88 -12.92
CA PRO A 172 -26.47 21.44 -12.03
C PRO A 172 -27.05 21.64 -10.63
N ILE A 173 -26.33 21.19 -9.62
CA ILE A 173 -26.75 21.25 -8.21
C ILE A 173 -25.61 21.72 -7.34
N ASP A 174 -25.91 22.72 -6.52
CA ASP A 174 -24.95 23.26 -5.58
C ASP A 174 -24.51 22.17 -4.58
N GLY A 175 -23.19 22.02 -4.43
CA GLY A 175 -22.59 21.04 -3.54
C GLY A 175 -22.25 19.69 -4.17
N ILE A 176 -22.78 19.36 -5.36
CA ILE A 176 -22.37 18.15 -6.10
C ILE A 176 -21.37 18.53 -7.19
N ALA A 177 -20.09 18.25 -6.96
CA ALA A 177 -19.05 18.48 -7.95
C ALA A 177 -19.08 17.38 -9.01
N THR A 178 -19.73 17.64 -10.15
CA THR A 178 -19.83 16.70 -11.27
C THR A 178 -18.50 16.55 -12.04
N GLY A 179 -18.35 15.42 -12.72
CA GLY A 179 -17.25 15.11 -13.62
C GLY A 179 -16.35 13.99 -13.12
N ILE A 180 -15.36 13.69 -13.94
CA ILE A 180 -14.38 12.63 -13.73
C ILE A 180 -13.43 13.04 -12.59
N ARG A 181 -13.06 12.06 -11.77
CA ARG A 181 -12.13 12.21 -10.65
C ARG A 181 -11.01 11.20 -10.76
N THR A 182 -9.79 11.72 -10.82
CA THR A 182 -8.55 10.96 -10.76
C THR A 182 -7.99 10.96 -9.35
N LEU A 183 -6.92 10.19 -9.13
CA LEU A 183 -6.25 10.09 -7.83
C LEU A 183 -5.81 11.45 -7.25
N GLU A 184 -5.35 12.37 -8.11
CA GLU A 184 -4.92 13.71 -7.73
C GLU A 184 -6.07 14.56 -7.17
N THR A 185 -7.30 14.34 -7.68
CA THR A 185 -8.49 15.03 -7.17
C THR A 185 -8.93 14.55 -5.78
N LEU A 186 -8.55 13.33 -5.41
CA LEU A 186 -8.79 12.79 -4.06
C LEU A 186 -7.74 13.31 -3.06
N GLY A 187 -6.50 13.49 -3.52
CA GLY A 187 -5.39 14.06 -2.75
C GLY A 187 -4.15 14.22 -3.63
N THR A 188 -3.58 15.42 -3.64
CA THR A 188 -2.54 15.79 -4.63
C THR A 188 -1.25 14.99 -4.47
N ASN A 189 -0.99 14.48 -3.27
CA ASN A 189 0.19 13.68 -2.95
C ASN A 189 -0.02 12.16 -3.07
N LEU A 190 -1.25 11.67 -3.31
CA LEU A 190 -1.57 10.24 -3.28
C LEU A 190 -0.91 9.46 -4.41
N ALA A 191 -0.85 10.01 -5.62
CA ALA A 191 -0.18 9.36 -6.75
C ALA A 191 1.30 9.12 -6.45
N VAL A 192 1.99 10.16 -5.98
CA VAL A 192 3.41 10.06 -5.62
C VAL A 192 3.63 9.13 -4.42
N ALA A 193 2.70 9.10 -3.46
CA ALA A 193 2.73 8.15 -2.34
C ALA A 193 2.69 6.70 -2.83
N GLY A 194 1.79 6.40 -3.77
CA GLY A 194 1.71 5.10 -4.44
C GLY A 194 3.01 4.75 -5.16
N PHE A 195 3.55 5.67 -5.98
CA PHE A 195 4.81 5.45 -6.69
C PHE A 195 5.99 5.18 -5.75
N PHE A 196 6.07 5.91 -4.64
CA PHE A 196 7.11 5.71 -3.64
C PHE A 196 7.03 4.30 -3.04
N GLY A 197 5.83 3.88 -2.61
CA GLY A 197 5.60 2.52 -2.11
C GLY A 197 5.91 1.43 -3.15
N ALA A 198 5.49 1.61 -4.40
CA ALA A 198 5.77 0.68 -5.50
C ALA A 198 7.27 0.55 -5.80
N THR A 199 8.00 1.66 -5.76
CA THR A 199 9.44 1.70 -5.97
C THR A 199 10.17 0.96 -4.85
N VAL A 200 9.82 1.23 -3.59
CA VAL A 200 10.38 0.51 -2.44
C VAL A 200 10.05 -0.99 -2.55
N MET A 201 8.80 -1.35 -2.87
CA MET A 201 8.37 -2.74 -3.01
C MET A 201 9.18 -3.50 -4.09
N THR A 202 9.35 -2.91 -5.26
CA THR A 202 10.10 -3.49 -6.39
C THR A 202 11.60 -3.57 -6.12
N LEU A 203 12.20 -2.54 -5.54
CA LEU A 203 13.59 -2.56 -5.09
C LEU A 203 13.83 -3.66 -4.05
N GLY A 204 12.92 -3.81 -3.08
CA GLY A 204 12.96 -4.91 -2.11
C GLY A 204 12.90 -6.28 -2.79
N GLY A 205 11.99 -6.45 -3.74
CA GLY A 205 11.86 -7.68 -4.52
C GLY A 205 13.14 -8.00 -5.30
N LEU A 206 13.74 -7.00 -5.94
CA LEU A 206 15.00 -7.14 -6.68
C LEU A 206 16.14 -7.54 -5.76
N LEU A 207 16.28 -6.86 -4.62
CA LEU A 207 17.29 -7.18 -3.61
C LEU A 207 17.11 -8.60 -3.06
N ALA A 208 15.87 -9.05 -2.90
CA ALA A 208 15.59 -10.42 -2.50
C ALA A 208 16.14 -11.45 -3.51
N CYS A 209 16.11 -11.15 -4.81
CA CYS A 209 16.66 -12.02 -5.87
C CYS A 209 18.20 -12.15 -5.80
N PHE A 210 18.90 -11.14 -5.28
CA PHE A 210 20.35 -11.16 -5.02
C PHE A 210 20.72 -11.78 -3.66
N GLY A 211 19.76 -12.39 -2.96
CA GLY A 211 20.00 -13.01 -1.66
C GLY A 211 20.03 -12.02 -0.48
N PHE A 212 19.73 -10.74 -0.69
CA PHE A 212 19.60 -9.79 0.42
C PHE A 212 18.35 -10.12 1.25
N ARG A 213 18.57 -10.67 2.45
CA ARG A 213 17.53 -11.16 3.36
C ARG A 213 16.57 -10.06 3.82
N TRP A 214 17.07 -8.83 3.95
CA TRP A 214 16.27 -7.66 4.28
C TRP A 214 15.42 -7.17 3.10
N GLY A 215 15.81 -7.48 1.85
CA GLY A 215 15.08 -7.09 0.64
C GLY A 215 13.68 -7.69 0.59
N ALA A 216 13.54 -8.98 0.94
CA ALA A 216 12.22 -9.63 0.97
C ALA A 216 11.29 -8.98 2.02
N GLY A 217 11.83 -8.66 3.20
CA GLY A 217 11.11 -7.90 4.22
C GLY A 217 10.69 -6.54 3.73
N LEU A 218 11.60 -5.79 3.10
CA LEU A 218 11.33 -4.47 2.54
C LEU A 218 10.24 -4.49 1.47
N ALA A 219 10.24 -5.52 0.61
CA ALA A 219 9.16 -5.73 -0.36
C ALA A 219 7.82 -6.00 0.33
N GLY A 220 7.78 -6.91 1.31
CA GLY A 220 6.57 -7.25 2.04
C GLY A 220 6.01 -6.07 2.84
N GLY A 221 6.87 -5.29 3.47
CA GLY A 221 6.49 -4.10 4.23
C GLY A 221 5.90 -3.03 3.33
N ALA A 222 6.56 -2.74 2.20
CA ALA A 222 6.03 -1.79 1.22
C ALA A 222 4.73 -2.29 0.58
N GLY A 223 4.56 -3.60 0.41
CA GLY A 223 3.30 -4.22 0.02
C GLY A 223 2.17 -3.89 0.99
N LEU A 224 2.39 -4.06 2.30
CA LEU A 224 1.40 -3.68 3.33
C LEU A 224 1.14 -2.16 3.35
N ALA A 225 2.16 -1.34 3.15
CA ALA A 225 2.02 0.11 3.06
C ALA A 225 1.13 0.52 1.87
N LEU A 226 1.32 -0.12 0.71
CA LEU A 226 0.47 0.07 -0.47
C LEU A 226 -0.96 -0.45 -0.27
N THR A 227 -1.14 -1.57 0.43
CA THR A 227 -2.48 -2.04 0.80
C THR A 227 -3.20 -1.03 1.71
N GLY A 228 -2.50 -0.46 2.70
CA GLY A 228 -3.05 0.59 3.55
C GLY A 228 -3.37 1.88 2.77
N TRP A 229 -2.49 2.27 1.86
CA TRP A 229 -2.73 3.39 0.95
C TRP A 229 -3.96 3.16 0.05
N ALA A 230 -4.08 1.97 -0.54
CA ALA A 230 -5.22 1.61 -1.38
C ALA A 230 -6.54 1.63 -0.57
N ALA A 231 -6.52 1.14 0.67
CA ALA A 231 -7.66 1.20 1.57
C ALA A 231 -8.08 2.64 1.87
N LEU A 232 -7.13 3.56 2.09
CA LEU A 232 -7.42 4.98 2.26
C LEU A 232 -8.02 5.59 0.99
N VAL A 233 -7.43 5.33 -0.19
CA VAL A 233 -7.93 5.83 -1.48
C VAL A 233 -9.38 5.39 -1.73
N ILE A 234 -9.69 4.11 -1.48
CA ILE A 234 -11.07 3.60 -1.58
C ILE A 234 -11.98 4.34 -0.61
N GLY A 235 -11.55 4.52 0.65
CA GLY A 235 -12.31 5.28 1.65
C GLY A 235 -12.61 6.72 1.22
N LEU A 236 -11.65 7.40 0.59
CA LEU A 236 -11.81 8.76 0.07
C LEU A 236 -12.72 8.83 -1.16
N ALA A 237 -12.65 7.85 -2.05
CA ALA A 237 -13.56 7.74 -3.19
C ALA A 237 -15.01 7.54 -2.71
N GLU A 238 -15.23 6.62 -1.78
CA GLU A 238 -16.55 6.35 -1.21
C GLU A 238 -17.09 7.55 -0.42
N LEU A 239 -16.24 8.32 0.26
CA LEU A 239 -16.63 9.56 0.93
C LEU A 239 -17.28 10.56 -0.05
N ARG A 240 -16.72 10.71 -1.25
CA ARG A 240 -17.27 11.61 -2.28
C ARG A 240 -18.60 11.10 -2.85
N ILE A 241 -18.69 9.79 -3.08
CA ILE A 241 -19.94 9.14 -3.53
C ILE A 241 -21.04 9.35 -2.49
N ALA A 242 -20.77 9.00 -1.24
CA ALA A 242 -21.74 9.13 -0.15
C ALA A 242 -22.17 10.58 0.05
N SER A 243 -21.24 11.54 -0.08
CA SER A 243 -21.58 12.97 -0.03
C SER A 243 -22.54 13.35 -1.16
N ALA A 244 -22.30 12.92 -2.40
CA ALA A 244 -23.19 13.22 -3.52
C ALA A 244 -24.58 12.58 -3.32
N GLU A 245 -24.64 11.31 -2.90
CA GLU A 245 -25.90 10.63 -2.60
C GLU A 245 -26.67 11.30 -1.46
N SER A 246 -25.98 11.76 -0.41
CA SER A 246 -26.62 12.44 0.72
C SER A 246 -27.29 13.75 0.30
N ILE A 247 -26.63 14.55 -0.55
CA ILE A 247 -27.19 15.79 -1.09
C ILE A 247 -28.40 15.48 -1.97
N THR A 248 -28.34 14.43 -2.78
CA THR A 248 -29.49 13.98 -3.59
C THR A 248 -30.69 13.61 -2.74
N ARG A 249 -30.49 12.94 -1.59
CA ARG A 249 -31.60 12.59 -0.68
C ARG A 249 -32.20 13.80 0.04
N GLN A 250 -31.40 14.84 0.28
CA GLN A 250 -31.84 16.06 0.98
C GLN A 250 -32.46 17.11 0.05
N THR A 251 -32.16 17.06 -1.25
CA THR A 251 -32.65 18.03 -2.23
C THR A 251 -34.06 17.67 -2.69
N THR A 252 -35.06 18.40 -2.22
CA THR A 252 -36.48 18.19 -2.57
C THR A 252 -37.01 19.15 -3.64
N ASP A 253 -36.28 20.24 -3.92
CA ASP A 253 -36.81 21.37 -4.67
C ASP A 253 -36.67 21.23 -6.19
N ILE A 254 -35.76 20.36 -6.65
CA ILE A 254 -35.44 20.14 -8.06
C ILE A 254 -35.38 18.63 -8.32
N ALA A 255 -36.11 18.15 -9.33
CA ALA A 255 -36.01 16.76 -9.77
C ALA A 255 -34.75 16.57 -10.64
N PHE A 256 -33.88 15.64 -10.26
CA PHE A 256 -32.70 15.28 -11.03
C PHE A 256 -32.30 13.82 -10.79
N THR A 257 -31.50 13.29 -11.70
CA THR A 257 -30.91 11.95 -11.59
C THR A 257 -29.42 12.05 -11.31
N LEU A 258 -28.94 11.30 -10.32
CA LEU A 258 -27.52 11.12 -10.01
C LEU A 258 -27.03 9.81 -10.62
N LYS A 259 -25.99 9.87 -11.46
CA LYS A 259 -25.27 8.71 -12.00
C LYS A 259 -23.88 8.67 -11.37
N VAL A 260 -23.57 7.57 -10.71
CA VAL A 260 -22.26 7.30 -10.11
C VAL A 260 -21.66 6.04 -10.74
N THR A 261 -20.45 6.13 -11.26
CA THR A 261 -19.70 4.95 -11.74
C THR A 261 -18.38 4.80 -10.98
N ARG A 262 -18.04 3.54 -10.71
CA ARG A 262 -16.72 3.12 -10.24
C ARG A 262 -15.95 2.63 -11.45
N ASP A 263 -15.03 3.46 -11.92
CA ASP A 263 -14.34 3.23 -13.20
C ASP A 263 -13.13 2.30 -13.02
N LEU A 264 -12.35 2.12 -14.08
CA LEU A 264 -11.21 1.20 -14.09
C LEU A 264 -10.20 1.50 -12.96
N GLY A 265 -9.95 2.77 -12.68
CA GLY A 265 -9.01 3.19 -11.63
C GLY A 265 -9.42 2.70 -10.24
N PHE A 266 -10.71 2.65 -9.92
CA PHE A 266 -11.18 2.10 -8.65
C PHE A 266 -10.80 0.63 -8.50
N TRP A 267 -11.00 -0.18 -9.54
CA TRP A 267 -10.64 -1.60 -9.52
C TRP A 267 -9.13 -1.83 -9.57
N LEU A 268 -8.37 -0.94 -10.20
CA LEU A 268 -6.91 -0.96 -10.13
C LEU A 268 -6.40 -0.70 -8.71
N VAL A 269 -7.02 0.21 -7.95
CA VAL A 269 -6.70 0.40 -6.52
C VAL A 269 -6.94 -0.89 -5.73
N VAL A 270 -8.06 -1.58 -5.98
CA VAL A 270 -8.35 -2.88 -5.36
C VAL A 270 -7.28 -3.92 -5.75
N ALA A 271 -6.87 -3.95 -7.02
CA ALA A 271 -5.82 -4.85 -7.49
C ALA A 271 -4.46 -4.54 -6.82
N VAL A 272 -4.12 -3.27 -6.60
CA VAL A 272 -2.93 -2.87 -5.83
C VAL A 272 -2.99 -3.39 -4.40
N ALA A 273 -4.14 -3.29 -3.74
CA ALA A 273 -4.32 -3.81 -2.37
C ALA A 273 -4.06 -5.32 -2.30
N ILE A 274 -4.63 -6.08 -3.25
CA ILE A 274 -4.44 -7.53 -3.37
C ILE A 274 -2.98 -7.87 -3.67
N ALA A 275 -2.35 -7.19 -4.62
CA ALA A 275 -0.95 -7.38 -4.97
C ALA A 275 -0.03 -7.12 -3.77
N GLY A 276 -0.28 -6.06 -2.99
CA GLY A 276 0.45 -5.76 -1.76
C GLY A 276 0.38 -6.88 -0.72
N ILE A 277 -0.82 -7.45 -0.50
CA ILE A 277 -1.01 -8.60 0.39
C ILE A 277 -0.27 -9.84 -0.14
N LEU A 278 -0.37 -10.12 -1.45
CA LEU A 278 0.31 -11.26 -2.06
C LEU A 278 1.84 -11.15 -1.96
N VAL A 279 2.39 -9.94 -2.15
CA VAL A 279 3.83 -9.66 -1.96
C VAL A 279 4.23 -9.88 -0.51
N PHE A 280 3.44 -9.40 0.44
CA PHE A 280 3.67 -9.65 1.87
C PHE A 280 3.67 -11.15 2.19
N VAL A 281 2.64 -11.89 1.78
CA VAL A 281 2.55 -13.35 2.01
C VAL A 281 3.71 -14.09 1.34
N ALA A 282 4.07 -13.74 0.11
CA ALA A 282 5.22 -14.32 -0.57
C ALA A 282 6.54 -14.02 0.16
N SER A 283 6.66 -12.84 0.78
CA SER A 283 7.84 -12.45 1.57
C SER A 283 8.02 -13.30 2.83
N LEU A 284 6.93 -13.82 3.43
CA LEU A 284 6.99 -14.64 4.63
C LEU A 284 7.79 -15.93 4.45
N ARG A 285 8.03 -16.39 3.21
CA ARG A 285 8.94 -17.54 2.97
C ARG A 285 10.38 -17.27 3.41
N SER A 286 10.77 -16.01 3.54
CA SER A 286 12.08 -15.61 4.07
C SER A 286 12.05 -15.39 5.59
N PHE A 287 10.87 -15.44 6.21
CA PHE A 287 10.69 -15.37 7.65
C PHE A 287 11.40 -16.56 8.29
N GLY A 288 12.30 -16.30 9.23
CA GLY A 288 13.07 -17.36 9.90
C GLY A 288 14.42 -17.69 9.24
N THR A 289 14.66 -17.26 7.99
CA THR A 289 16.00 -17.38 7.41
C THR A 289 16.89 -16.26 7.98
N GLY A 290 17.56 -16.53 9.11
CA GLY A 290 18.51 -15.60 9.74
C GLY A 290 19.08 -16.21 11.01
N GLY A 291 20.32 -16.69 10.96
CA GLY A 291 20.94 -17.40 12.09
C GLY A 291 21.19 -16.52 13.32
N TRP A 292 21.37 -15.20 13.13
CA TRP A 292 21.76 -14.29 14.21
C TRP A 292 20.76 -13.14 14.38
N PRO A 293 20.41 -12.78 15.63
CA PRO A 293 19.70 -11.55 15.93
C PRO A 293 20.51 -10.36 15.41
N ALA A 294 19.91 -9.55 14.55
CA ALA A 294 20.61 -8.41 13.94
C ALA A 294 20.60 -7.16 14.84
N LEU A 295 19.84 -7.17 15.94
CA LEU A 295 19.56 -5.98 16.73
C LEU A 295 19.48 -6.29 18.24
N ASN A 296 19.79 -5.29 19.06
CA ASN A 296 19.53 -5.32 20.50
C ASN A 296 18.00 -5.27 20.75
N PRO A 297 17.41 -6.20 21.54
CA PRO A 297 15.98 -6.23 21.84
C PRO A 297 15.42 -4.91 22.38
N TRP A 298 16.21 -4.13 23.12
CA TRP A 298 15.77 -2.83 23.63
C TRP A 298 15.53 -1.81 22.51
N ILE A 299 16.38 -1.81 21.50
CA ILE A 299 16.24 -0.90 20.35
C ILE A 299 15.02 -1.31 19.52
N ALA A 300 14.81 -2.62 19.35
CA ALA A 300 13.58 -3.15 18.74
C ALA A 300 12.33 -2.72 19.50
N ALA A 301 12.34 -2.83 20.84
CA ALA A 301 11.20 -2.46 21.68
C ALA A 301 10.90 -0.95 21.63
N VAL A 302 11.92 -0.10 21.75
CA VAL A 302 11.75 1.36 21.67
C VAL A 302 11.25 1.79 20.30
N GLY A 303 11.80 1.21 19.22
CA GLY A 303 11.31 1.48 17.87
C GLY A 303 9.88 0.96 17.64
N ALA A 304 9.50 -0.18 18.23
CA ALA A 304 8.13 -0.67 18.16
C ALA A 304 7.14 0.29 18.86
N VAL A 305 7.52 0.82 20.02
CA VAL A 305 6.74 1.87 20.72
C VAL A 305 6.62 3.12 19.85
N ALA A 306 7.69 3.55 19.18
CA ALA A 306 7.62 4.67 18.24
C ALA A 306 6.62 4.41 17.08
N GLY A 307 6.59 3.18 16.57
CA GLY A 307 5.61 2.76 15.55
C GLY A 307 4.16 2.81 16.04
N VAL A 308 3.90 2.47 17.31
CA VAL A 308 2.58 2.63 17.94
C VAL A 308 2.22 4.09 18.08
N ILE A 309 3.15 4.95 18.52
CA ILE A 309 2.91 6.40 18.62
C ILE A 309 2.56 6.99 17.25
N LEU A 310 3.28 6.57 16.20
CA LEU A 310 3.02 6.99 14.81
C LEU A 310 1.60 6.61 14.35
N SER A 311 1.13 5.40 14.65
CA SER A 311 -0.20 4.94 14.21
C SER A 311 -1.35 5.47 15.06
N VAL A 312 -1.12 5.78 16.34
CA VAL A 312 -2.12 6.36 17.23
C VAL A 312 -2.26 7.87 17.02
N GLY A 313 -1.19 8.56 16.61
CA GLY A 313 -1.19 10.01 16.40
C GLY A 313 -2.37 10.55 15.56
N PRO A 314 -2.69 9.97 14.38
CA PRO A 314 -3.83 10.39 13.55
C PRO A 314 -5.22 10.13 14.15
N LEU A 315 -5.32 9.37 15.24
CA LEU A 315 -6.57 9.11 15.96
C LEU A 315 -6.87 10.15 17.04
N LEU A 316 -5.89 10.99 17.39
CA LEU A 316 -6.07 12.01 18.42
C LEU A 316 -6.97 13.13 17.87
N PRO A 317 -8.13 13.40 18.50
CA PRO A 317 -9.01 14.46 18.03
C PRO A 317 -8.40 15.84 18.31
N GLU A 318 -8.74 16.80 17.45
CA GLU A 318 -8.37 18.21 17.59
C GLU A 318 -9.62 19.11 17.67
N GLY A 319 -9.44 20.30 18.23
CA GLY A 319 -10.53 21.27 18.39
C GLY A 319 -11.72 20.68 19.17
N ASN A 320 -12.91 20.73 18.56
CA ASN A 320 -14.16 20.23 19.16
C ASN A 320 -14.46 18.76 18.81
N ALA A 321 -13.55 18.06 18.12
CA ALA A 321 -13.77 16.66 17.79
C ALA A 321 -13.62 15.77 19.03
N THR A 322 -14.30 14.62 19.01
CA THR A 322 -14.15 13.59 20.04
C THR A 322 -13.47 12.35 19.47
N PHE A 323 -12.87 11.51 20.31
CA PHE A 323 -12.26 10.26 19.88
C PHE A 323 -13.26 9.35 19.13
N SER A 324 -14.55 9.40 19.50
CA SER A 324 -15.60 8.62 18.85
C SER A 324 -15.79 8.98 17.37
N ASN A 325 -15.40 10.19 16.97
CA ASN A 325 -15.48 10.64 15.57
C ASN A 325 -14.56 9.85 14.65
N ASN A 326 -13.60 9.06 15.17
CA ASN A 326 -12.79 8.16 14.35
C ASN A 326 -13.54 6.92 13.85
N PHE A 327 -14.71 6.61 14.43
CA PHE A 327 -15.42 5.35 14.16
C PHE A 327 -16.84 5.55 13.63
N ARG A 328 -17.38 6.77 13.74
CA ARG A 328 -18.75 7.09 13.34
C ARG A 328 -18.86 8.55 12.92
N SER A 329 -19.90 8.85 12.15
CA SER A 329 -20.22 10.20 11.71
C SER A 329 -20.37 11.16 12.91
N PRO A 330 -19.76 12.36 12.87
CA PRO A 330 -19.84 13.34 13.97
C PRO A 330 -21.23 13.94 14.14
N THR A 331 -22.03 13.98 13.05
CA THR A 331 -23.37 14.55 13.03
C THR A 331 -24.27 13.74 12.10
N THR A 332 -25.58 13.77 12.34
CA THR A 332 -26.59 13.14 11.48
C THR A 332 -26.77 13.84 10.13
N VAL A 333 -26.21 15.05 9.97
CA VAL A 333 -26.28 15.84 8.74
C VAL A 333 -25.16 15.47 7.78
N LEU A 334 -23.98 15.11 8.31
CA LEU A 334 -22.82 14.66 7.53
C LEU A 334 -22.57 13.17 7.83
N ASP A 335 -23.23 12.30 7.06
CA ASP A 335 -23.10 10.85 7.22
C ASP A 335 -21.86 10.33 6.46
N LEU A 336 -20.73 10.27 7.15
CA LEU A 336 -19.50 9.72 6.58
C LEU A 336 -19.66 8.21 6.38
N PRO A 337 -19.27 7.67 5.21
CA PRO A 337 -19.44 6.25 4.93
C PRO A 337 -18.50 5.40 5.79
N THR A 338 -18.97 4.23 6.21
CA THR A 338 -18.18 3.23 6.94
C THR A 338 -16.88 2.87 6.22
N ALA A 339 -16.88 2.89 4.88
CA ALA A 339 -15.70 2.64 4.06
C ALA A 339 -14.58 3.65 4.31
N TYR A 340 -14.89 4.93 4.56
CA TYR A 340 -13.90 5.96 4.89
C TYR A 340 -13.20 5.66 6.22
N PHE A 341 -13.99 5.40 7.28
CA PHE A 341 -13.44 5.04 8.60
C PHE A 341 -12.62 3.75 8.54
N THR A 342 -13.14 2.75 7.85
CA THR A 342 -12.46 1.46 7.66
C THR A 342 -11.14 1.64 6.92
N GLY A 343 -11.12 2.41 5.82
CA GLY A 343 -9.91 2.68 5.05
C GLY A 343 -8.80 3.33 5.89
N ARG A 344 -9.16 4.34 6.70
CA ARG A 344 -8.22 4.98 7.65
C ARG A 344 -7.67 3.99 8.66
N LEU A 345 -8.54 3.23 9.32
CA LEU A 345 -8.15 2.29 10.36
C LEU A 345 -7.29 1.15 9.80
N VAL A 346 -7.61 0.65 8.61
CA VAL A 346 -6.81 -0.37 7.91
C VAL A 346 -5.41 0.18 7.60
N GLN A 347 -5.30 1.42 7.11
CA GLN A 347 -4.00 2.03 6.85
C GLN A 347 -3.16 2.10 8.14
N LEU A 348 -3.71 2.62 9.23
CA LEU A 348 -3.02 2.76 10.51
C LEU A 348 -2.64 1.40 11.11
N ALA A 349 -3.55 0.42 11.03
CA ALA A 349 -3.31 -0.93 11.53
C ALA A 349 -2.18 -1.62 10.75
N LEU A 350 -2.12 -1.48 9.43
CA LEU A 350 -1.07 -2.08 8.60
C LEU A 350 0.29 -1.41 8.80
N ILE A 351 0.32 -0.08 8.97
CA ILE A 351 1.54 0.65 9.36
C ILE A 351 2.04 0.15 10.72
N ALA A 352 1.16 0.12 11.73
CA ALA A 352 1.50 -0.35 13.07
C ALA A 352 2.02 -1.79 13.04
N PHE A 353 1.31 -2.67 12.33
CA PHE A 353 1.67 -4.08 12.19
C PHE A 353 3.05 -4.24 11.55
N ALA A 354 3.32 -3.57 10.42
CA ALA A 354 4.60 -3.69 9.72
C ALA A 354 5.78 -3.19 10.56
N ILE A 355 5.62 -2.08 11.28
CA ILE A 355 6.68 -1.52 12.14
C ILE A 355 6.91 -2.39 13.37
N VAL A 356 5.84 -2.67 14.12
CA VAL A 356 5.92 -3.39 15.39
C VAL A 356 6.43 -4.81 15.14
N LEU A 357 5.79 -5.55 14.23
CA LEU A 357 6.23 -6.91 13.91
C LEU A 357 7.63 -6.91 13.28
N GLY A 358 7.92 -5.96 12.39
CA GLY A 358 9.23 -5.87 11.76
C GLY A 358 10.36 -5.65 12.76
N LEU A 359 10.19 -4.70 13.69
CA LEU A 359 11.20 -4.42 14.69
C LEU A 359 11.31 -5.54 15.73
N LEU A 360 10.19 -6.10 16.18
CA LEU A 360 10.17 -7.19 17.18
C LEU A 360 10.66 -8.54 16.66
N VAL A 361 10.75 -8.74 15.34
CA VAL A 361 11.39 -9.92 14.77
C VAL A 361 12.92 -9.91 15.03
N VAL A 362 13.52 -8.74 15.30
CA VAL A 362 14.96 -8.57 15.65
C VAL A 362 15.91 -9.23 14.62
N ARG A 363 15.48 -9.33 13.36
CA ARG A 363 16.26 -9.92 12.26
C ARG A 363 16.25 -8.99 11.05
N ALA A 364 17.19 -9.23 10.12
CA ALA A 364 17.31 -8.46 8.88
C ALA A 364 16.01 -8.39 8.07
N TYR A 365 15.25 -9.50 7.99
CA TYR A 365 13.92 -9.51 7.38
C TYR A 365 12.98 -8.51 8.05
N GLY A 366 12.91 -8.52 9.38
CA GLY A 366 12.04 -7.64 10.14
C GLY A 366 12.40 -6.15 9.98
N LEU A 367 13.69 -5.83 9.96
CA LEU A 367 14.13 -4.45 9.69
C LEU A 367 13.71 -3.97 8.30
N GLY A 368 13.82 -4.85 7.30
CA GLY A 368 13.26 -4.62 5.98
C GLY A 368 11.75 -4.37 6.04
N LEU A 369 11.00 -5.24 6.73
CA LEU A 369 9.54 -5.13 6.88
C LEU A 369 9.12 -3.79 7.46
N ALA A 370 9.78 -3.34 8.54
CA ALA A 370 9.49 -2.07 9.18
C ALA A 370 9.82 -0.87 8.27
N ALA A 371 10.99 -0.89 7.60
CA ALA A 371 11.39 0.17 6.66
C ALA A 371 10.45 0.26 5.45
N GLY A 372 10.06 -0.89 4.90
CA GLY A 372 9.07 -0.98 3.82
C GLY A 372 7.70 -0.47 4.25
N GLY A 373 7.23 -0.88 5.44
CA GLY A 373 5.92 -0.51 5.99
C GLY A 373 5.73 0.99 6.23
N VAL A 374 6.82 1.69 6.53
CA VAL A 374 6.84 3.14 6.79
C VAL A 374 6.95 3.97 5.52
N SER A 375 7.39 3.39 4.40
CA SER A 375 7.73 4.13 3.17
C SER A 375 6.64 5.08 2.66
N VAL A 376 5.41 4.59 2.48
CA VAL A 376 4.30 5.41 1.99
C VAL A 376 3.90 6.48 3.02
N ALA A 377 3.91 6.12 4.31
CA ALA A 377 3.60 7.05 5.39
C ALA A 377 4.62 8.20 5.47
N VAL A 378 5.92 7.93 5.23
CA VAL A 378 6.97 8.96 5.16
C VAL A 378 6.66 9.98 4.09
N TRP A 379 6.30 9.52 2.89
CA TRP A 379 5.95 10.44 1.81
C TRP A 379 4.72 11.27 2.15
N MET A 380 3.64 10.65 2.64
CA MET A 380 2.41 11.36 3.01
C MET A 380 2.66 12.39 4.12
N TRP A 381 3.43 12.02 5.14
CA TRP A 381 3.83 12.92 6.22
C TRP A 381 4.67 14.10 5.72
N LEU A 382 5.70 13.84 4.93
CA LEU A 382 6.60 14.88 4.42
C LEU A 382 5.87 15.85 3.48
N SER A 383 5.09 15.31 2.54
CA SER A 383 4.35 16.13 1.57
C SER A 383 3.23 16.95 2.20
N SER A 384 2.56 16.42 3.23
CA SER A 384 1.61 17.19 4.04
C SER A 384 2.30 18.29 4.85
N LEU A 385 3.39 17.98 5.56
CA LEU A 385 4.15 19.00 6.31
C LEU A 385 4.70 20.12 5.42
N ALA A 386 5.16 19.78 4.23
CA ALA A 386 5.74 20.73 3.28
C ALA A 386 4.70 21.44 2.41
N GLY A 387 3.40 21.13 2.56
CA GLY A 387 2.34 21.73 1.76
C GLY A 387 2.49 21.46 0.25
N ILE A 388 2.96 20.27 -0.14
CA ILE A 388 3.26 19.95 -1.54
C ILE A 388 1.96 19.65 -2.30
N GLY A 389 1.54 20.62 -3.12
CA GLY A 389 0.31 20.56 -3.91
C GLY A 389 -0.82 21.37 -3.28
N THR A 390 -1.99 21.38 -3.92
CA THR A 390 -3.14 22.19 -3.47
C THR A 390 -3.92 21.55 -2.34
N PHE A 391 -3.88 20.22 -2.23
CA PHE A 391 -4.59 19.46 -1.19
C PHE A 391 -3.78 18.20 -0.80
N PRO A 392 -2.62 18.37 -0.14
CA PRO A 392 -1.84 17.23 0.33
C PRO A 392 -2.53 16.57 1.52
N LEU A 393 -2.60 15.25 1.53
CA LEU A 393 -3.19 14.50 2.64
C LEU A 393 -2.13 13.98 3.60
N GLY A 394 -2.34 14.19 4.90
CA GLY A 394 -1.57 13.54 5.96
C GLY A 394 -1.88 12.04 6.08
N ILE A 395 -1.14 11.35 6.96
CA ILE A 395 -1.39 9.94 7.27
C ILE A 395 -2.85 9.78 7.75
N ALA A 396 -3.56 8.77 7.23
CA ALA A 396 -4.98 8.57 7.47
C ALA A 396 -5.86 9.81 7.14
N ALA A 397 -5.46 10.61 6.15
CA ALA A 397 -6.14 11.85 5.76
C ALA A 397 -6.22 12.93 6.85
N GLY A 398 -5.38 12.85 7.89
CA GLY A 398 -5.31 13.83 8.96
C GLY A 398 -6.19 13.50 10.17
N ASN A 399 -6.17 14.41 11.15
CA ASN A 399 -6.84 14.27 12.43
C ASN A 399 -8.27 14.84 12.36
N PHE A 400 -9.22 14.22 13.07
CA PHE A 400 -10.58 14.76 13.14
C PHE A 400 -10.60 16.08 13.91
N GLY A 401 -11.27 17.08 13.34
CA GLY A 401 -11.37 18.42 13.92
C GLY A 401 -10.18 19.34 13.62
N ALA A 402 -9.17 18.85 12.91
CA ALA A 402 -8.11 19.68 12.38
C ALA A 402 -8.65 20.60 11.27
N GLY A 403 -8.18 21.84 11.24
CA GLY A 403 -8.55 22.82 10.22
C GLY A 403 -7.78 22.65 8.90
N ASP A 404 -6.73 21.85 8.91
CA ASP A 404 -5.90 21.53 7.76
C ASP A 404 -5.52 20.04 7.78
N THR A 405 -4.72 19.63 6.80
CA THR A 405 -4.24 18.25 6.66
C THR A 405 -2.86 18.04 7.27
N THR A 406 -2.34 19.02 8.02
CA THR A 406 -0.99 18.94 8.60
C THR A 406 -0.93 17.83 9.64
N PRO A 407 0.19 17.09 9.74
CA PRO A 407 0.25 15.96 10.65
C PRO A 407 0.35 16.45 12.09
N HIS A 408 -0.53 15.93 12.95
CA HIS A 408 -0.51 16.22 14.39
C HIS A 408 0.88 15.99 15.00
N ALA A 409 1.23 16.78 16.02
CA ALA A 409 2.55 16.76 16.65
C ALA A 409 2.97 15.35 17.12
N VAL A 410 2.03 14.57 17.65
CA VAL A 410 2.28 13.18 18.09
C VAL A 410 2.62 12.27 16.92
N THR A 411 1.92 12.41 15.78
CA THR A 411 2.23 11.68 14.54
C THR A 411 3.64 12.02 14.07
N THR A 412 4.00 13.30 14.09
CA THR A 412 5.33 13.79 13.71
C THR A 412 6.43 13.26 14.62
N VAL A 413 6.23 13.28 15.94
CA VAL A 413 7.17 12.68 16.91
C VAL A 413 7.31 11.17 16.68
N GLY A 414 6.19 10.45 16.50
CA GLY A 414 6.19 9.03 16.18
C GLY A 414 6.96 8.72 14.89
N MET A 415 6.77 9.52 13.85
CA MET A 415 7.48 9.38 12.57
C MET A 415 8.99 9.57 12.73
N VAL A 416 9.40 10.68 13.35
CA VAL A 416 10.82 11.01 13.56
C VAL A 416 11.48 9.92 14.40
N LEU A 417 10.87 9.50 15.51
CA LEU A 417 11.40 8.42 16.34
C LEU A 417 11.51 7.10 15.58
N THR A 418 10.51 6.76 14.76
CA THR A 418 10.54 5.55 13.93
C THR A 418 11.69 5.58 12.93
N ILE A 419 11.89 6.71 12.21
CA ILE A 419 13.00 6.88 11.27
C ILE A 419 14.34 6.78 11.98
N VAL A 420 14.52 7.49 13.10
CA VAL A 420 15.76 7.45 13.89
C VAL A 420 16.07 6.03 14.35
N MET A 421 15.07 5.31 14.88
CA MET A 421 15.27 3.94 15.35
C MET A 421 15.59 2.98 14.20
N LEU A 422 14.98 3.15 13.02
CA LEU A 422 15.33 2.37 11.83
C LEU A 422 16.77 2.64 11.36
N VAL A 423 17.22 3.90 11.38
CA VAL A 423 18.60 4.27 11.04
C VAL A 423 19.58 3.68 12.05
N VAL A 424 19.33 3.85 13.34
CA VAL A 424 20.17 3.25 14.41
C VAL A 424 20.22 1.73 14.24
N ALA A 425 19.08 1.10 13.98
CA ALA A 425 19.01 -0.33 13.79
C ALA A 425 19.78 -0.81 12.54
N ALA A 426 19.71 -0.06 11.44
CA ALA A 426 20.47 -0.35 10.23
C ALA A 426 21.98 -0.21 10.46
N VAL A 427 22.42 0.85 11.14
CA VAL A 427 23.84 1.09 11.46
C VAL A 427 24.40 0.00 12.38
N LEU A 428 23.65 -0.41 13.40
CA LEU A 428 24.11 -1.48 14.29
C LEU A 428 24.15 -2.84 13.58
N ALA A 429 23.19 -3.11 12.70
CA ALA A 429 23.20 -4.32 11.90
C ALA A 429 24.40 -4.38 10.95
N THR A 430 24.79 -3.26 10.33
CA THR A 430 25.98 -3.20 9.45
C THR A 430 27.27 -3.38 10.24
N ILE A 431 27.44 -2.68 11.36
CA ILE A 431 28.62 -2.80 12.24
C ILE A 431 28.75 -4.23 12.78
N GLY A 432 27.63 -4.82 13.24
CA GLY A 432 27.60 -6.20 13.72
C GLY A 432 28.05 -7.19 12.65
N SER A 433 27.61 -7.01 11.40
CA SER A 433 28.01 -7.85 10.27
C SER A 433 29.50 -7.75 9.92
N GLN A 434 30.10 -6.56 10.08
CA GLN A 434 31.53 -6.35 9.83
C GLN A 434 32.40 -7.01 10.90
N ARG A 435 32.04 -6.85 12.19
CA ARG A 435 32.78 -7.48 13.30
C ARG A 435 32.81 -9.00 13.21
N GLN A 436 31.71 -9.62 12.76
CA GLN A 436 31.67 -11.07 12.57
C GLN A 436 32.63 -11.54 11.47
N ARG A 437 32.72 -10.82 10.35
CA ARG A 437 33.67 -11.15 9.27
C ARG A 437 35.13 -11.08 9.73
N HIS A 438 35.46 -10.16 10.64
CA HIS A 438 36.79 -10.04 11.21
C HIS A 438 37.13 -11.08 12.29
N THR A 439 36.16 -11.83 12.79
CA THR A 439 36.38 -12.86 13.82
C THR A 439 36.33 -14.29 13.26
N THR A 440 35.79 -14.46 12.05
CA THR A 440 35.78 -15.74 11.33
C THR A 440 36.93 -15.89 10.34
N ASN A 441 37.64 -14.79 10.05
CA ASN A 441 38.92 -14.77 9.34
C ASN A 441 40.03 -14.65 10.38
#